data_AF-A0A2N2V159-F1
#
_entry.id   AF-A0A2N2V159-F1
#
_cell.length_a   1.000
_cell.length_b   1.000
_cell.length_c   1.000
_cell.angle_alpha   90.00
_cell.angle_beta   90.00
_cell.angle_gamma   90.00
#
_symmetry.space_group_name_H-M   'P 1'
#
loop_
_entity.id
_entity.type
_entity.pdbx_description
1 polymer ?
#
loop_
_entity_poly.entity_id
_entity_poly.type
_entity_poly.pdbx_seq_one_letter_code
_entity_poly.pdbx_strand_id
1 'polypeptide(L)'
;MQLSNEFENAMASLYMPNSGDAIEAVPIFVHPNFLRKWQEILAEADRTSPDMRIPNPDDPWEEDIVQVPPSAAALQQSFAEVHEKAAQALAKQHAGKSSQEIRRLFPDKLGERIVAIAQRQASTPRQAFIKRDLAIRTANAEFGKALRAAGVKSHQHTVNDFIHVISTQLGQWALGNAPSVSELLRIAFPDDLAKAKSIRGSTRVKRWKEAYSVDAVRNHPMEIAMRLTHEKSCINGRLAARNFGQSLSLNATLFKSSDMITKLKACKQLLVEQIQATKQREALADAGATSSRDKVLALSAQGKKSTDIAKLLDMSRDTVKSIIYRSKSR
;
A
#
# COMPACT_ATOMS: atom_id res chain seq x y z
N MET A 1 -54.16 -35.10 -13.60
CA MET A 1 -54.31 -33.67 -13.25
C MET A 1 -54.11 -33.49 -11.73
N GLN A 2 -52.90 -33.76 -11.22
CA GLN A 2 -52.57 -33.69 -9.78
C GLN A 2 -51.16 -33.13 -9.50
N LEU A 3 -50.22 -33.20 -10.46
CA LEU A 3 -48.86 -32.68 -10.34
C LEU A 3 -48.74 -31.14 -10.27
N SER A 4 -49.80 -30.39 -10.56
CA SER A 4 -49.79 -28.91 -10.48
C SER A 4 -49.69 -28.41 -9.04
N ASN A 5 -50.45 -29.02 -8.13
CA ASN A 5 -50.61 -28.51 -6.76
C ASN A 5 -49.38 -28.78 -5.88
N GLU A 6 -48.59 -29.81 -6.18
CA GLU A 6 -47.33 -30.07 -5.45
C GLU A 6 -46.22 -29.11 -5.87
N PHE A 7 -46.17 -28.71 -7.15
CA PHE A 7 -45.23 -27.70 -7.63
C PHE A 7 -45.58 -26.29 -7.12
N GLU A 8 -46.87 -25.93 -7.08
CA GLU A 8 -47.32 -24.67 -6.50
C GLU A 8 -47.08 -24.60 -4.98
N ASN A 9 -47.29 -25.69 -4.23
CA ASN A 9 -46.95 -25.74 -2.79
C ASN A 9 -45.42 -25.66 -2.54
N ALA A 10 -44.60 -26.24 -3.42
CA ALA A 10 -43.14 -26.14 -3.33
C ALA A 10 -42.66 -24.69 -3.56
N MET A 11 -43.33 -23.95 -4.46
CA MET A 11 -43.04 -22.54 -4.72
C MET A 11 -43.59 -21.59 -3.65
N ALA A 12 -44.75 -21.89 -3.06
CA ALA A 12 -45.34 -21.10 -1.97
C ALA A 12 -44.58 -21.19 -0.64
N SER A 13 -43.72 -22.21 -0.47
CA SER A 13 -42.90 -22.41 0.73
C SER A 13 -41.63 -21.53 0.77
N LEU A 14 -41.39 -20.70 -0.25
CA LEU A 14 -40.32 -19.70 -0.29
C LEU A 14 -40.86 -18.31 0.10
N TYR A 15 -40.50 -17.88 1.32
CA TYR A 15 -40.83 -16.62 2.05
C TYR A 15 -42.12 -16.65 2.92
N MET A 16 -42.04 -16.83 4.25
CA MET A 16 -41.52 -15.95 5.35
C MET A 16 -42.58 -14.96 5.88
N PRO A 17 -42.79 -14.87 7.21
CA PRO A 17 -41.91 -14.12 8.14
C PRO A 17 -41.80 -14.75 9.57
N ASN A 18 -41.11 -14.27 10.62
CA ASN A 18 -39.93 -13.37 10.80
C ASN A 18 -39.42 -13.50 12.26
N SER A 19 -38.11 -13.48 12.52
CA SER A 19 -37.50 -12.80 13.68
C SER A 19 -35.96 -12.69 13.60
N GLY A 20 -35.43 -11.46 13.59
CA GLY A 20 -34.00 -11.18 13.88
C GLY A 20 -33.09 -10.89 12.69
N ASP A 21 -33.07 -9.61 12.30
CA ASP A 21 -32.00 -8.87 11.58
C ASP A 21 -31.65 -9.22 10.12
N ALA A 22 -31.53 -8.15 9.33
CA ALA A 22 -31.58 -8.19 7.86
C ALA A 22 -30.20 -8.31 7.19
N ILE A 23 -30.17 -9.07 6.10
CA ILE A 23 -29.22 -8.89 4.99
C ILE A 23 -30.06 -8.65 3.73
N GLU A 24 -29.78 -7.56 3.02
CA GLU A 24 -30.57 -7.11 1.87
C GLU A 24 -30.56 -8.15 0.73
N ALA A 25 -31.75 -8.59 0.31
CA ALA A 25 -31.90 -9.45 -0.85
C ALA A 25 -31.64 -8.66 -2.13
N VAL A 26 -30.65 -9.10 -2.92
CA VAL A 26 -30.41 -8.54 -4.26
C VAL A 26 -31.46 -9.12 -5.22
N PRO A 27 -32.35 -8.32 -5.82
CA PRO A 27 -33.32 -8.83 -6.78
C PRO A 27 -32.61 -9.25 -8.07
N ILE A 28 -32.68 -10.53 -8.41
CA ILE A 28 -32.32 -11.01 -9.75
C ILE A 28 -33.43 -10.55 -10.69
N PHE A 29 -33.15 -9.52 -11.49
CA PHE A 29 -34.06 -9.04 -12.52
C PHE A 29 -34.18 -10.06 -13.65
N VAL A 30 -35.14 -10.99 -13.54
CA VAL A 30 -35.55 -11.85 -14.65
C VAL A 30 -36.30 -10.97 -15.65
N HIS A 31 -35.71 -10.75 -16.82
CA HIS A 31 -36.29 -9.88 -17.84
C HIS A 31 -37.68 -10.39 -18.28
N PRO A 32 -38.73 -9.55 -18.42
CA PRO A 32 -40.11 -10.00 -18.67
C PRO A 32 -40.28 -10.91 -19.91
N ASN A 33 -39.40 -10.74 -20.90
CA ASN A 33 -39.43 -11.55 -22.12
C ASN A 33 -38.75 -12.93 -21.97
N PHE A 34 -38.10 -13.27 -20.85
CA PHE A 34 -37.39 -14.55 -20.68
C PHE A 34 -38.34 -15.74 -20.70
N LEU A 35 -39.44 -15.69 -19.93
CA LEU A 35 -40.47 -16.74 -19.93
C LEU A 35 -41.14 -16.87 -21.30
N ARG A 36 -41.39 -15.75 -21.99
CA ARG A 36 -41.95 -15.76 -23.35
C ARG A 36 -40.98 -16.43 -24.35
N LYS A 37 -39.69 -16.09 -24.31
CA LYS A 37 -38.67 -16.72 -25.17
C LYS A 37 -38.50 -18.22 -24.89
N TRP A 38 -38.69 -18.65 -23.65
CA TRP A 38 -38.65 -20.07 -23.30
C TRP A 38 -39.91 -20.79 -23.80
N GLN A 39 -41.10 -20.18 -23.68
CA GLN A 39 -42.32 -20.72 -24.31
C GLN A 39 -42.23 -20.76 -25.84
N GLU A 40 -41.60 -19.76 -26.48
CA GLU A 40 -41.28 -19.76 -27.91
C GLU A 40 -40.31 -20.89 -28.28
N ILE A 41 -39.26 -21.15 -27.49
CA ILE A 41 -38.32 -22.25 -27.72
C ILE A 41 -38.98 -23.63 -27.56
N LEU A 42 -39.91 -23.79 -26.62
CA LEU A 42 -40.69 -25.03 -26.47
C LEU A 42 -41.65 -25.24 -27.65
N ALA A 43 -42.34 -24.17 -28.08
CA ALA A 43 -43.24 -24.22 -29.24
C ALA A 43 -42.50 -24.40 -30.57
N GLU A 44 -41.25 -23.95 -30.67
CA GLU A 44 -40.39 -24.19 -31.84
C GLU A 44 -39.83 -25.62 -31.84
N ALA A 45 -39.49 -26.17 -30.66
CA ALA A 45 -39.09 -27.58 -30.52
C ALA A 45 -40.24 -28.55 -30.91
N ASP A 46 -41.48 -28.24 -30.54
CA ASP A 46 -42.68 -28.98 -30.99
C ASP A 46 -42.94 -28.85 -32.51
N ARG A 47 -42.41 -27.80 -33.17
CA ARG A 47 -42.56 -27.58 -34.62
C ARG A 47 -41.44 -28.13 -35.48
N THR A 48 -40.26 -28.42 -34.90
CA THR A 48 -39.04 -28.71 -35.66
C THR A 48 -38.51 -30.14 -35.53
N SER A 49 -39.34 -31.08 -35.06
CA SER A 49 -39.01 -32.52 -35.06
C SER A 49 -39.95 -33.34 -35.96
N PRO A 50 -39.66 -33.43 -37.28
CA PRO A 50 -40.52 -34.11 -38.24
C PRO A 50 -40.16 -35.60 -38.37
N ASP A 51 -40.24 -36.40 -37.30
CA ASP A 51 -40.20 -37.87 -37.40
C ASP A 51 -40.80 -38.61 -36.18
N MET A 52 -42.11 -38.48 -36.01
CA MET A 52 -42.93 -39.39 -35.20
C MET A 52 -44.03 -39.98 -36.09
N ARG A 53 -43.62 -40.85 -37.02
CA ARG A 53 -44.57 -41.69 -37.76
C ARG A 53 -45.30 -42.60 -36.79
N ILE A 54 -46.63 -42.52 -36.78
CA ILE A 54 -47.48 -43.47 -36.05
C ILE A 54 -47.25 -44.86 -36.67
N PRO A 55 -46.89 -45.89 -35.89
CA PRO A 55 -46.75 -47.24 -36.42
C PRO A 55 -48.10 -47.76 -36.93
N ASN A 56 -48.08 -48.34 -38.13
CA ASN A 56 -49.23 -49.05 -38.68
C ASN A 56 -49.40 -50.38 -37.91
N PRO A 57 -50.58 -50.72 -37.36
CA PRO A 57 -50.74 -51.88 -36.48
C PRO A 57 -50.64 -53.26 -37.17
N ASP A 58 -50.36 -53.32 -38.48
CA ASP A 58 -50.36 -54.55 -39.29
C ASP A 58 -48.96 -55.03 -39.74
N ASP A 59 -47.85 -54.41 -39.30
CA ASP A 59 -46.49 -54.84 -39.67
C ASP A 59 -45.94 -55.95 -38.74
N PRO A 60 -45.53 -57.12 -39.27
CA PRO A 60 -45.02 -58.23 -38.46
C PRO A 60 -43.49 -58.19 -38.27
N TRP A 61 -43.07 -58.16 -37.00
CA TRP A 61 -41.77 -58.65 -36.47
C TRP A 61 -40.50 -58.46 -37.34
N GLU A 62 -39.71 -57.44 -37.02
CA GLU A 62 -38.24 -57.49 -37.15
C GLU A 62 -37.57 -57.12 -35.81
N GLU A 63 -36.32 -57.58 -35.64
CA GLU A 63 -35.74 -57.93 -34.34
C GLU A 63 -34.80 -56.87 -33.74
N ASP A 64 -34.58 -56.98 -32.42
CA ASP A 64 -33.40 -56.54 -31.66
C ASP A 64 -32.89 -55.08 -31.78
N ILE A 65 -33.44 -54.22 -30.92
CA ILE A 65 -32.61 -53.23 -30.19
C ILE A 65 -32.46 -53.70 -28.75
N VAL A 66 -31.37 -54.41 -28.48
CA VAL A 66 -30.98 -54.84 -27.13
C VAL A 66 -30.67 -53.62 -26.27
N GLN A 67 -31.60 -53.23 -25.39
CA GLN A 67 -31.28 -52.34 -24.27
C GLN A 67 -30.36 -53.08 -23.29
N VAL A 68 -29.06 -52.94 -23.48
CA VAL A 68 -28.06 -53.44 -22.53
C VAL A 68 -28.29 -52.74 -21.18
N PRO A 69 -28.67 -53.46 -20.10
CA PRO A 69 -28.86 -52.84 -18.80
C PRO A 69 -27.53 -52.22 -18.33
N PRO A 70 -27.56 -51.05 -17.64
CA PRO A 70 -26.34 -50.39 -17.20
C PRO A 70 -25.54 -51.36 -16.33
N SER A 71 -24.25 -51.52 -16.67
CA SER A 71 -23.39 -52.50 -15.99
C SER A 71 -23.35 -52.23 -14.48
N ALA A 72 -23.12 -53.27 -13.69
CA ALA A 72 -23.03 -53.14 -12.23
C ALA A 72 -22.00 -52.09 -11.79
N ALA A 73 -20.95 -51.87 -12.59
CA ALA A 73 -19.96 -50.81 -12.39
C ALA A 73 -20.55 -49.39 -12.61
N ALA A 74 -21.34 -49.18 -13.67
CA ALA A 74 -21.98 -47.90 -13.94
C ALA A 74 -23.01 -47.53 -12.85
N LEU A 75 -23.76 -48.53 -12.34
CA LEU A 75 -24.64 -48.36 -11.19
C LEU A 75 -23.85 -48.05 -9.91
N GLN A 76 -22.80 -48.80 -9.59
CA GLN A 76 -21.95 -48.51 -8.42
C GLN A 76 -21.33 -47.11 -8.46
N GLN A 77 -20.94 -46.63 -9.65
CA GLN A 77 -20.35 -45.31 -9.84
C GLN A 77 -21.38 -44.19 -9.61
N SER A 78 -22.62 -44.33 -10.12
CA SER A 78 -23.69 -43.35 -9.87
C SER A 78 -24.09 -43.30 -8.40
N PHE A 79 -24.20 -44.46 -7.71
CA PHE A 79 -24.41 -44.52 -6.27
C PHE A 79 -23.28 -43.83 -5.49
N ALA A 80 -22.01 -44.05 -5.86
CA ALA A 80 -20.87 -43.41 -5.22
C ALA A 80 -20.91 -41.87 -5.32
N GLU A 81 -21.29 -41.33 -6.47
CA GLU A 81 -21.46 -39.88 -6.66
C GLU A 81 -22.60 -39.29 -5.84
N VAL A 82 -23.74 -39.97 -5.76
CA VAL A 82 -24.89 -39.53 -4.94
C VAL A 82 -24.51 -39.53 -3.45
N HIS A 83 -23.83 -40.58 -2.98
CA HIS A 83 -23.34 -40.65 -1.60
C HIS A 83 -22.30 -39.56 -1.27
N GLU A 84 -21.41 -39.20 -2.22
CA GLU A 84 -20.45 -38.12 -2.03
C GLU A 84 -21.14 -36.75 -1.98
N LYS A 85 -22.09 -36.48 -2.88
CA LYS A 85 -22.90 -35.24 -2.86
C LYS A 85 -23.69 -35.11 -1.55
N ALA A 86 -24.28 -36.20 -1.06
CA ALA A 86 -24.97 -36.23 0.23
C ALA A 86 -24.02 -35.96 1.41
N ALA A 87 -22.84 -36.61 1.44
CA ALA A 87 -21.84 -36.38 2.48
C ALA A 87 -21.32 -34.92 2.49
N GLN A 88 -21.16 -34.30 1.31
CA GLN A 88 -20.78 -32.89 1.21
C GLN A 88 -21.89 -31.93 1.68
N ALA A 89 -23.16 -32.25 1.44
CA ALA A 89 -24.29 -31.47 1.96
C ALA A 89 -24.35 -31.54 3.49
N LEU A 90 -24.23 -32.75 4.07
CA LEU A 90 -24.21 -32.97 5.52
C LEU A 90 -22.99 -32.31 6.19
N ALA A 91 -21.82 -32.33 5.55
CA ALA A 91 -20.62 -31.65 6.05
C ALA A 91 -20.81 -30.12 6.13
N LYS A 92 -21.51 -29.51 5.16
CA LYS A 92 -21.89 -28.09 5.21
C LYS A 92 -22.92 -27.80 6.30
N GLN A 93 -23.95 -28.65 6.44
CA GLN A 93 -24.99 -28.51 7.46
C GLN A 93 -24.47 -28.66 8.91
N HIS A 94 -23.33 -29.32 9.09
CA HIS A 94 -22.69 -29.53 10.39
C HIS A 94 -21.33 -28.85 10.54
N ALA A 95 -21.03 -27.88 9.67
CA ALA A 95 -19.84 -27.04 9.80
C ALA A 95 -19.80 -26.33 11.16
N GLY A 96 -18.72 -26.54 11.92
CA GLY A 96 -18.53 -26.00 13.27
C GLY A 96 -18.79 -26.99 14.41
N LYS A 97 -19.41 -28.15 14.17
CA LYS A 97 -19.46 -29.24 15.16
C LYS A 97 -18.10 -29.94 15.27
N SER A 98 -17.77 -30.43 16.45
CA SER A 98 -16.57 -31.25 16.67
C SER A 98 -16.66 -32.60 15.95
N SER A 99 -15.51 -33.20 15.65
CA SER A 99 -15.46 -34.53 15.03
C SER A 99 -16.13 -35.62 15.88
N GLN A 100 -16.18 -35.44 17.21
CA GLN A 100 -16.85 -36.36 18.11
C GLN A 100 -18.38 -36.21 18.06
N GLU A 101 -18.91 -34.99 17.93
CA GLU A 101 -20.34 -34.76 17.76
C GLU A 101 -20.85 -35.26 16.40
N ILE A 102 -20.08 -35.05 15.32
CA ILE A 102 -20.42 -35.58 14.00
C ILE A 102 -20.47 -37.13 14.03
N ARG A 103 -19.50 -37.79 14.69
CA ARG A 103 -19.49 -39.25 14.87
C ARG A 103 -20.60 -39.77 15.79
N ARG A 104 -21.13 -38.96 16.72
CA ARG A 104 -22.32 -39.31 17.52
C ARG A 104 -23.61 -39.22 16.72
N LEU A 105 -23.70 -38.29 15.76
CA LEU A 105 -24.87 -38.09 14.90
C LEU A 105 -24.89 -39.07 13.71
N PHE A 106 -23.72 -39.44 13.19
CA PHE A 106 -23.55 -40.40 12.10
C PHE A 106 -22.53 -41.47 12.52
N PRO A 107 -22.93 -42.45 13.36
CA PRO A 107 -22.05 -43.49 13.86
C PRO A 107 -21.79 -44.55 12.78
N ASP A 108 -20.99 -44.20 11.76
CA ASP A 108 -20.52 -45.15 10.73
C ASP A 108 -19.48 -44.51 9.78
N LYS A 109 -19.04 -45.25 8.75
CA LYS A 109 -18.18 -44.76 7.65
C LYS A 109 -18.67 -43.45 7.00
N LEU A 110 -19.97 -43.17 7.05
CA LEU A 110 -20.55 -41.90 6.60
C LEU A 110 -20.08 -40.72 7.49
N GLY A 111 -20.07 -40.89 8.81
CA GLY A 111 -19.57 -39.87 9.74
C GLY A 111 -18.08 -39.60 9.57
N GLU A 112 -17.28 -40.63 9.28
CA GLU A 112 -15.86 -40.45 8.95
C GLU A 112 -15.64 -39.65 7.66
N ARG A 113 -16.43 -39.93 6.60
CA ARG A 113 -16.41 -39.15 5.36
C ARG A 113 -16.82 -37.70 5.61
N ILE A 114 -17.90 -37.46 6.37
CA ILE A 114 -18.36 -36.10 6.72
C ILE A 114 -17.26 -35.34 7.48
N VAL A 115 -16.61 -35.97 8.47
CA VAL A 115 -15.47 -35.37 9.21
C VAL A 115 -14.31 -35.05 8.27
N ALA A 116 -13.93 -35.97 7.38
CA ALA A 116 -12.83 -35.74 6.43
C ALA A 116 -13.13 -34.61 5.44
N ILE A 117 -14.37 -34.50 4.95
CA ILE A 117 -14.81 -33.39 4.10
C ILE A 117 -14.80 -32.07 4.87
N ALA A 118 -15.34 -32.05 6.10
CA ALA A 118 -15.35 -30.86 6.94
C ALA A 118 -13.93 -30.37 7.30
N GLN A 119 -12.99 -31.28 7.55
CA GLN A 119 -11.57 -30.95 7.79
C GLN A 119 -10.89 -30.40 6.53
N ARG A 120 -11.19 -30.94 5.33
CA ARG A 120 -10.69 -30.41 4.05
C ARG A 120 -11.27 -29.04 3.69
N GLN A 121 -12.49 -28.75 4.14
CA GLN A 121 -13.17 -27.46 3.94
C GLN A 121 -12.92 -26.45 5.07
N ALA A 122 -12.25 -26.84 6.14
CA ALA A 122 -11.93 -25.96 7.26
C ALA A 122 -11.07 -24.79 6.78
N SER A 123 -11.54 -23.56 7.04
CA SER A 123 -10.81 -22.35 6.67
C SER A 123 -9.46 -22.32 7.37
N THR A 124 -8.37 -22.18 6.63
CA THR A 124 -7.04 -22.01 7.23
C THR A 124 -7.03 -20.79 8.15
N PRO A 125 -6.22 -20.76 9.23
CA PRO A 125 -6.15 -19.60 10.13
C PRO A 125 -5.89 -18.27 9.39
N ARG A 126 -5.15 -18.32 8.27
CA ARG A 126 -4.92 -17.19 7.37
C ARG A 126 -6.19 -16.71 6.67
N GLN A 127 -7.03 -17.61 6.16
CA GLN A 127 -8.33 -17.27 5.56
C GLN A 127 -9.31 -16.71 6.60
N ALA A 128 -9.36 -17.31 7.80
CA ALA A 128 -10.16 -16.81 8.91
C ALA A 128 -9.73 -15.38 9.33
N PHE A 129 -8.42 -15.13 9.40
CA PHE A 129 -7.88 -13.80 9.67
C PHE A 129 -8.25 -12.78 8.57
N ILE A 130 -8.11 -13.14 7.28
CA ILE A 130 -8.50 -12.28 6.16
C ILE A 130 -10.00 -11.95 6.20
N LYS A 131 -10.86 -12.94 6.48
CA LYS A 131 -12.31 -12.73 6.62
C LYS A 131 -12.64 -11.79 7.79
N ARG A 132 -11.94 -11.93 8.92
CA ARG A 132 -12.08 -11.06 10.10
C ARG A 132 -11.62 -9.62 9.81
N ASP A 133 -10.50 -9.43 9.14
CA ASP A 133 -10.02 -8.08 8.76
C ASP A 133 -10.96 -7.41 7.75
N LEU A 134 -11.53 -8.16 6.80
CA LEU A 134 -12.60 -7.68 5.91
C LEU A 134 -13.84 -7.23 6.69
N ALA A 135 -14.33 -8.05 7.62
CA ALA A 135 -15.49 -7.71 8.46
C ALA A 135 -15.26 -6.46 9.33
N ILE A 136 -14.05 -6.31 9.87
CA ILE A 136 -13.65 -5.09 10.62
C ILE A 136 -13.65 -3.86 9.69
N ARG A 137 -13.19 -3.99 8.44
CA ARG A 137 -13.20 -2.89 7.46
C ARG A 137 -14.61 -2.49 7.04
N THR A 138 -15.52 -3.44 6.81
CA THR A 138 -16.92 -3.14 6.47
C THR A 138 -17.64 -2.48 7.63
N ALA A 139 -17.53 -3.03 8.85
CA ALA A 139 -18.12 -2.44 10.05
C ALA A 139 -17.62 -0.99 10.30
N ASN A 140 -16.32 -0.73 10.14
CA ASN A 140 -15.77 0.63 10.25
C ASN A 140 -16.29 1.57 9.13
N ALA A 141 -16.53 1.05 7.92
CA ALA A 141 -17.08 1.84 6.82
C ALA A 141 -18.56 2.19 7.05
N GLU A 142 -19.36 1.25 7.57
CA GLU A 142 -20.76 1.43 7.96
C GLU A 142 -20.91 2.39 9.14
N PHE A 143 -20.12 2.20 10.21
CA PHE A 143 -20.04 3.15 11.32
C PHE A 143 -19.65 4.56 10.81
N GLY A 144 -18.69 4.64 9.89
CA GLY A 144 -18.32 5.89 9.22
C GLY A 144 -19.39 6.45 8.26
N LYS A 145 -20.39 5.69 7.83
CA LYS A 145 -21.61 6.19 7.15
C LYS A 145 -22.61 6.71 8.18
N ALA A 146 -22.89 5.92 9.23
CA ALA A 146 -23.82 6.26 10.31
C ALA A 146 -23.45 7.57 11.01
N LEU A 147 -22.17 7.77 11.36
CA LEU A 147 -21.68 9.03 11.92
C LEU A 147 -21.94 10.23 10.99
N ARG A 148 -21.77 10.06 9.66
CA ARG A 148 -22.05 11.12 8.69
C ARG A 148 -23.56 11.41 8.55
N ALA A 149 -24.40 10.38 8.59
CA ALA A 149 -25.86 10.53 8.61
C ALA A 149 -26.34 11.25 9.88
N ALA A 150 -25.72 10.96 11.03
CA ALA A 150 -25.95 11.64 12.30
C ALA A 150 -25.33 13.06 12.40
N GLY A 151 -24.88 13.65 11.29
CA GLY A 151 -24.32 15.00 11.24
C GLY A 151 -22.95 15.18 11.90
N VAL A 152 -22.30 14.09 12.36
CA VAL A 152 -20.98 14.16 13.01
C VAL A 152 -19.94 14.59 11.99
N LYS A 153 -19.39 15.79 12.18
CA LYS A 153 -18.36 16.38 11.30
C LYS A 153 -17.09 15.53 11.30
N SER A 154 -16.94 14.68 10.28
CA SER A 154 -15.68 14.00 9.99
C SER A 154 -14.59 15.05 9.82
N HIS A 155 -13.56 15.03 10.67
CA HIS A 155 -12.44 15.96 10.58
C HIS A 155 -11.64 15.66 9.30
N GLN A 156 -11.95 16.39 8.22
CA GLN A 156 -11.28 16.22 6.94
C GLN A 156 -10.02 17.08 6.89
N HIS A 157 -8.85 16.45 6.93
CA HIS A 157 -7.57 17.12 6.71
C HIS A 157 -7.56 17.86 5.36
N THR A 158 -7.52 19.18 5.42
CA THR A 158 -7.42 20.10 4.29
C THR A 158 -6.00 20.10 3.72
N VAL A 159 -5.80 20.70 2.54
CA VAL A 159 -4.44 20.91 1.99
C VAL A 159 -3.63 21.81 2.95
N ASN A 160 -4.27 22.84 3.53
CA ASN A 160 -3.66 23.75 4.50
C ASN A 160 -3.13 23.04 5.75
N ASP A 161 -3.81 21.99 6.23
CA ASP A 161 -3.32 21.21 7.37
C ASP A 161 -2.00 20.48 7.04
N PHE A 162 -1.83 19.99 5.80
CA PHE A 162 -0.57 19.39 5.35
C PHE A 162 0.51 20.45 5.10
N ILE A 163 0.15 21.60 4.50
CA ILE A 163 1.07 22.74 4.30
C ILE A 163 1.64 23.16 5.66
N HIS A 164 0.78 23.37 6.65
CA HIS A 164 1.16 23.81 8.00
C HIS A 164 2.19 22.87 8.64
N VAL A 165 1.96 21.56 8.59
CA VAL A 165 2.92 20.58 9.15
C VAL A 165 4.23 20.56 8.37
N ILE A 166 4.20 20.64 7.03
CA ILE A 166 5.43 20.67 6.22
C ILE A 166 6.22 21.95 6.48
N SER A 167 5.57 23.12 6.47
CA SER A 167 6.20 24.41 6.79
C SER A 167 6.76 24.42 8.22
N THR A 168 6.04 23.85 9.19
CA THR A 168 6.56 23.67 10.56
C THR A 168 7.82 22.80 10.57
N GLN A 169 7.86 21.70 9.80
CA GLN A 169 9.04 20.82 9.70
C GLN A 169 10.25 21.57 9.13
N LEU A 170 10.03 22.27 8.02
CA LEU A 170 11.06 23.04 7.32
C LEU A 170 11.57 24.23 8.16
N GLY A 171 10.69 24.87 8.93
CA GLY A 171 11.04 25.93 9.87
C GLY A 171 11.87 25.44 11.06
N GLN A 172 11.52 24.29 11.65
CA GLN A 172 12.34 23.67 12.70
C GLN A 172 13.76 23.34 12.21
N TRP A 173 13.89 22.81 11.00
CA TRP A 173 15.21 22.57 10.38
C TRP A 173 16.01 23.86 10.12
N ALA A 174 15.34 24.95 9.74
CA ALA A 174 15.99 26.25 9.58
C ALA A 174 16.52 26.81 10.91
N LEU A 175 15.92 26.43 12.04
CA LEU A 175 16.38 26.73 13.41
C LEU A 175 17.43 25.72 13.92
N GLY A 176 17.82 24.72 13.14
CA GLY A 176 18.75 23.65 13.53
C GLY A 176 18.11 22.50 14.33
N ASN A 177 16.80 22.55 14.61
CA ASN A 177 16.08 21.52 15.35
C ASN A 177 15.64 20.39 14.41
N ALA A 178 15.91 19.13 14.77
CA ALA A 178 15.47 17.95 14.00
C ALA A 178 14.46 17.09 14.78
N PRO A 179 13.24 17.60 15.06
CA PRO A 179 12.26 16.91 15.90
C PRO A 179 11.78 15.59 15.30
N SER A 180 11.35 14.68 16.18
CA SER A 180 10.70 13.44 15.74
C SER A 180 9.35 13.74 15.07
N VAL A 181 8.83 12.84 14.21
CA VAL A 181 7.52 13.06 13.56
C VAL A 181 6.38 13.25 14.58
N SER A 182 6.42 12.54 15.72
CA SER A 182 5.42 12.71 16.79
C SER A 182 5.49 14.10 17.44
N GLU A 183 6.69 14.63 17.60
CA GLU A 183 6.99 15.92 18.23
C GLU A 183 6.70 17.09 17.28
N LEU A 184 7.13 16.99 16.03
CA LEU A 184 6.76 17.88 14.93
C LEU A 184 5.24 18.10 14.87
N LEU A 185 4.46 17.02 14.97
CA LEU A 185 3.00 17.09 14.92
C LEU A 185 2.39 17.73 16.17
N ARG A 186 3.04 17.60 17.33
CA ARG A 186 2.69 18.32 18.56
C ARG A 186 3.03 19.81 18.46
N ILE A 187 4.13 20.17 17.82
CA ILE A 187 4.51 21.56 17.54
C ILE A 187 3.52 22.19 16.55
N ALA A 188 3.09 21.45 15.52
CA ALA A 188 2.13 21.94 14.52
C ALA A 188 0.70 22.07 15.07
N PHE A 189 0.27 21.19 15.98
CA PHE A 189 -1.05 21.21 16.61
C PHE A 189 -0.93 21.02 18.13
N PRO A 190 -0.50 22.06 18.88
CA PRO A 190 -0.31 21.96 20.33
C PRO A 190 -1.62 21.70 21.06
N ASP A 191 -2.69 22.36 20.65
CA ASP A 191 -4.01 22.30 21.30
C ASP A 191 -4.88 21.12 20.79
N ASP A 192 -4.48 20.46 19.70
CA ASP A 192 -5.27 19.40 19.05
C ASP A 192 -4.42 18.15 18.73
N LEU A 193 -4.11 17.41 19.79
CA LEU A 193 -3.40 16.13 19.70
C LEU A 193 -4.19 15.06 18.93
N ALA A 194 -5.52 15.18 18.86
CA ALA A 194 -6.37 14.25 18.10
C ALA A 194 -6.17 14.45 16.58
N LYS A 195 -6.16 15.70 16.11
CA LYS A 195 -5.79 16.06 14.75
C LYS A 195 -4.34 15.74 14.43
N ALA A 196 -3.40 16.00 15.35
CA ALA A 196 -2.00 15.59 15.22
C ALA A 196 -1.84 14.08 14.97
N LYS A 197 -2.56 13.24 15.74
CA LYS A 197 -2.56 11.78 15.56
C LYS A 197 -3.26 11.35 14.27
N SER A 198 -4.38 11.99 13.94
CA SER A 198 -5.18 11.71 12.75
C SER A 198 -4.46 12.07 11.44
N ILE A 199 -3.81 13.23 11.37
CA ILE A 199 -3.11 13.68 10.17
C ILE A 199 -1.88 12.82 9.88
N ARG A 200 -1.17 12.34 10.92
CA ARG A 200 -0.09 11.36 10.80
C ARG A 200 -0.53 10.09 10.07
N GLY A 201 -1.70 9.58 10.44
CA GLY A 201 -2.30 8.37 9.87
C GLY A 201 -2.99 8.59 8.51
N SER A 202 -3.09 9.83 8.04
CA SER A 202 -3.79 10.16 6.80
C SER A 202 -3.21 9.40 5.60
N THR A 203 -4.12 8.90 4.75
CA THR A 203 -3.85 8.25 3.46
C THR A 203 -4.25 9.13 2.27
N ARG A 204 -4.55 10.42 2.49
CA ARG A 204 -4.99 11.38 1.45
C ARG A 204 -3.85 11.88 0.56
N VAL A 205 -3.18 10.96 -0.14
CA VAL A 205 -1.96 11.20 -0.96
C VAL A 205 -2.07 12.44 -1.87
N LYS A 206 -3.21 12.64 -2.53
CA LYS A 206 -3.43 13.81 -3.42
C LYS A 206 -3.24 15.15 -2.67
N ARG A 207 -3.80 15.30 -1.47
CA ARG A 207 -3.78 16.56 -0.70
C ARG A 207 -2.39 16.94 -0.18
N TRP A 208 -1.55 15.98 0.23
CA TRP A 208 -0.17 16.32 0.61
C TRP A 208 0.78 16.47 -0.59
N LYS A 209 0.52 15.80 -1.72
CA LYS A 209 1.25 16.08 -2.99
C LYS A 209 1.04 17.52 -3.43
N GLU A 210 -0.20 17.99 -3.34
CA GLU A 210 -0.57 19.40 -3.55
C GLU A 210 0.15 20.32 -2.56
N ALA A 211 0.13 20.01 -1.24
CA ALA A 211 0.83 20.80 -0.23
C ALA A 211 2.35 20.94 -0.47
N TYR A 212 3.04 19.89 -0.92
CA TYR A 212 4.46 19.97 -1.32
C TYR A 212 4.71 20.80 -2.60
N SER A 213 3.66 21.09 -3.37
CA SER A 213 3.74 21.83 -4.63
C SER A 213 3.43 23.32 -4.47
N VAL A 214 2.80 23.72 -3.35
CA VAL A 214 2.48 25.12 -3.01
C VAL A 214 3.76 25.93 -2.79
N ASP A 215 3.79 27.17 -3.30
CA ASP A 215 4.97 28.04 -3.29
C ASP A 215 5.60 28.25 -1.90
N ALA A 216 4.80 28.40 -0.85
CA ALA A 216 5.31 28.55 0.52
C ALA A 216 6.18 27.38 0.99
N VAL A 217 5.87 26.15 0.54
CA VAL A 217 6.67 24.94 0.80
C VAL A 217 7.76 24.81 -0.26
N ARG A 218 7.38 24.88 -1.53
CA ARG A 218 8.24 24.66 -2.70
C ARG A 218 9.42 25.64 -2.75
N ASN A 219 9.27 26.86 -2.25
CA ASN A 219 10.30 27.91 -2.30
C ASN A 219 10.96 28.13 -0.93
N HIS A 220 10.68 27.28 0.06
CA HIS A 220 11.34 27.35 1.37
C HIS A 220 12.84 27.03 1.24
N PRO A 221 13.76 27.76 1.90
CA PRO A 221 15.21 27.55 1.78
C PRO A 221 15.67 26.10 2.02
N MET A 222 15.14 25.44 3.05
CA MET A 222 15.45 24.02 3.32
C MET A 222 14.96 23.07 2.21
N GLU A 223 13.80 23.34 1.59
CA GLU A 223 13.27 22.55 0.48
C GLU A 223 14.06 22.79 -0.82
N ILE A 224 14.53 24.01 -1.05
CA ILE A 224 15.51 24.32 -2.11
C ILE A 224 16.81 23.53 -1.86
N ALA A 225 17.38 23.60 -0.66
CA ALA A 225 18.63 22.91 -0.33
C ALA A 225 18.55 21.40 -0.54
N MET A 226 17.47 20.73 -0.08
CA MET A 226 17.28 19.30 -0.29
C MET A 226 17.19 18.92 -1.78
N ARG A 227 16.49 19.73 -2.62
CA ARG A 227 16.39 19.48 -4.07
C ARG A 227 17.66 19.80 -4.85
N LEU A 228 18.59 20.59 -4.28
CA LEU A 228 19.92 20.82 -4.84
C LEU A 228 20.92 19.70 -4.48
N THR A 229 20.67 18.95 -3.41
CA THR A 229 21.53 17.84 -2.96
C THR A 229 21.04 16.46 -3.40
N HIS A 230 19.76 16.32 -3.77
CA HIS A 230 19.15 15.05 -4.14
C HIS A 230 18.50 15.10 -5.52
N GLU A 231 18.52 13.96 -6.21
CA GLU A 231 17.75 13.77 -7.43
C GLU A 231 16.24 13.90 -7.19
N LYS A 232 15.54 14.30 -8.26
CA LYS A 232 14.07 14.37 -8.30
C LYS A 232 13.40 13.03 -7.95
N SER A 233 14.05 11.91 -8.27
CA SER A 233 13.66 10.54 -7.89
C SER A 233 13.57 10.38 -6.36
N CYS A 234 14.64 10.73 -5.64
CA CYS A 234 14.72 10.67 -4.18
C CYS A 234 13.69 11.59 -3.51
N ILE A 235 13.59 12.84 -3.97
CA ILE A 235 12.63 13.81 -3.44
C ILE A 235 11.18 13.32 -3.62
N ASN A 236 10.87 12.72 -4.78
CA ASN A 236 9.56 12.15 -5.05
C ASN A 236 9.24 10.89 -4.20
N GLY A 237 10.24 10.23 -3.62
CA GLY A 237 10.05 9.07 -2.73
C GLY A 237 9.11 9.37 -1.56
N ARG A 238 9.18 10.59 -0.97
CA ARG A 238 8.25 11.02 0.09
C ARG A 238 6.78 11.06 -0.36
N LEU A 239 6.52 11.16 -1.66
CA LEU A 239 5.18 11.22 -2.26
C LEU A 239 4.58 9.84 -2.55
N ALA A 240 5.38 8.77 -2.43
CA ALA A 240 4.97 7.37 -2.55
C ALA A 240 4.69 6.69 -1.19
N ALA A 241 4.86 7.41 -0.08
CA ALA A 241 4.63 6.92 1.28
C ALA A 241 3.18 6.45 1.51
N ARG A 242 2.98 5.40 2.31
CA ARG A 242 1.65 4.82 2.61
C ARG A 242 0.75 5.78 3.40
N ASN A 243 1.35 6.62 4.25
CA ASN A 243 0.67 7.66 5.00
C ASN A 243 1.55 8.91 5.14
N PHE A 244 0.94 10.03 5.55
CA PHE A 244 1.63 11.30 5.70
C PHE A 244 2.77 11.25 6.75
N GLY A 245 2.59 10.52 7.85
CA GLY A 245 3.65 10.32 8.84
C GLY A 245 4.92 9.68 8.28
N GLN A 246 4.77 8.69 7.39
CA GLN A 246 5.90 8.11 6.65
C GLN A 246 6.51 9.09 5.64
N SER A 247 5.69 9.94 5.00
CA SER A 247 6.17 11.02 4.12
C SER A 247 7.09 11.98 4.88
N LEU A 248 6.69 12.41 6.09
CA LEU A 248 7.47 13.27 6.97
C LEU A 248 8.77 12.60 7.46
N SER A 249 8.75 11.28 7.75
CA SER A 249 9.96 10.53 8.08
C SER A 249 10.95 10.47 6.92
N LEU A 250 10.48 10.21 5.70
CA LEU A 250 11.33 10.21 4.50
C LEU A 250 11.90 11.61 4.23
N ASN A 251 11.10 12.66 4.44
CA ASN A 251 11.55 14.04 4.35
C ASN A 251 12.68 14.33 5.36
N ALA A 252 12.55 13.85 6.60
CA ALA A 252 13.60 13.99 7.62
C ALA A 252 14.89 13.22 7.29
N THR A 253 14.80 12.07 6.62
CA THR A 253 15.99 11.37 6.10
C THR A 253 16.68 12.18 5.02
N LEU A 254 15.93 12.72 4.05
CA LEU A 254 16.45 13.58 2.96
C LEU A 254 17.13 14.86 3.51
N PHE A 255 16.59 15.45 4.57
CA PHE A 255 17.22 16.58 5.25
C PHE A 255 18.57 16.20 5.86
N LYS A 256 18.63 15.10 6.62
CA LYS A 256 19.86 14.62 7.27
C LYS A 256 20.97 14.30 6.26
N SER A 257 20.64 13.67 5.13
CA SER A 257 21.62 13.45 4.05
C SER A 257 22.04 14.76 3.38
N SER A 258 21.14 15.74 3.22
CA SER A 258 21.48 17.07 2.66
C SER A 258 22.47 17.84 3.56
N ASP A 259 22.22 17.85 4.87
CA ASP A 259 23.13 18.43 5.87
C ASP A 259 24.50 17.73 5.87
N MET A 260 24.52 16.39 5.87
CA MET A 260 25.75 15.61 5.79
C MET A 260 26.54 15.88 4.50
N ILE A 261 25.89 15.94 3.33
CA ILE A 261 26.53 16.29 2.05
C ILE A 261 27.13 17.71 2.12
N THR A 262 26.45 18.65 2.77
CA THR A 262 26.91 20.04 2.93
C THR A 262 28.16 20.10 3.80
N LYS A 263 28.15 19.41 4.95
CA LYS A 263 29.31 19.26 5.84
C LYS A 263 30.50 18.58 5.16
N LEU A 264 30.26 17.49 4.42
CA LEU A 264 31.31 16.80 3.66
C LEU A 264 31.92 17.68 2.55
N LYS A 265 31.12 18.50 1.86
CA LYS A 265 31.64 19.49 0.89
C LYS A 265 32.53 20.53 1.57
N ALA A 266 32.13 21.05 2.74
CA ALA A 266 32.96 21.98 3.51
C ALA A 266 34.28 21.34 3.99
N CYS A 267 34.23 20.12 4.55
CA CYS A 267 35.44 19.38 4.96
C CYS A 267 36.36 19.09 3.77
N LYS A 268 35.82 18.70 2.61
CA LYS A 268 36.60 18.51 1.38
C LYS A 268 37.30 19.81 0.95
N GLN A 269 36.60 20.94 1.00
CA GLN A 269 37.15 22.23 0.62
C GLN A 269 38.33 22.63 1.54
N LEU A 270 38.16 22.50 2.86
CA LEU A 270 39.23 22.72 3.84
C LEU A 270 40.43 21.80 3.61
N LEU A 271 40.19 20.52 3.30
CA LEU A 271 41.27 19.57 3.00
C LEU A 271 42.02 19.93 1.72
N VAL A 272 41.33 20.39 0.67
CA VAL A 272 41.95 20.87 -0.57
C VAL A 272 42.82 22.10 -0.31
N GLU A 273 42.33 23.05 0.49
CA GLU A 273 43.07 24.26 0.89
C GLU A 273 44.32 23.90 1.72
N GLN A 274 44.22 22.94 2.64
CA GLN A 274 45.36 22.42 3.40
C GLN A 274 46.39 21.72 2.50
N ILE A 275 45.96 20.85 1.59
CA ILE A 275 46.86 20.17 0.64
C ILE A 275 47.58 21.18 -0.26
N GLN A 276 46.89 22.22 -0.74
CA GLN A 276 47.51 23.29 -1.52
C GLN A 276 48.53 24.10 -0.70
N ALA A 277 48.22 24.41 0.56
CA ALA A 277 49.16 25.08 1.45
C ALA A 277 50.41 24.23 1.74
N THR A 278 50.25 22.92 2.00
CA THR A 278 51.37 21.99 2.20
C THR A 278 52.24 21.88 0.96
N LYS A 279 51.66 21.62 -0.22
CA LYS A 279 52.42 21.56 -1.49
C LYS A 279 53.18 22.86 -1.78
N GLN A 280 52.62 24.01 -1.42
CA GLN A 280 53.31 25.29 -1.57
C GLN A 280 54.47 25.45 -0.57
N ARG A 281 54.36 24.93 0.66
CA ARG A 281 55.46 24.92 1.64
C ARG A 281 56.58 23.97 1.23
N GLU A 282 56.23 22.80 0.69
CA GLU A 282 57.16 21.82 0.11
C GLU A 282 57.92 22.43 -1.07
N ALA A 283 57.21 22.96 -2.08
CA ALA A 283 57.84 23.60 -3.25
C ALA A 283 58.75 24.79 -2.89
N LEU A 284 58.49 25.50 -1.78
CA LEU A 284 59.40 26.53 -1.27
C LEU A 284 60.65 25.93 -0.62
N ALA A 285 60.52 24.82 0.11
CA ALA A 285 61.66 24.11 0.69
C ALA A 285 62.55 23.52 -0.40
N ASP A 286 61.96 22.90 -1.43
CA ASP A 286 62.66 22.36 -2.61
C ASP A 286 63.38 23.47 -3.40
N ALA A 287 62.79 24.66 -3.47
CA ALA A 287 63.43 25.85 -4.05
C ALA A 287 64.50 26.50 -3.14
N GLY A 288 64.89 25.85 -2.03
CA GLY A 288 65.94 26.31 -1.11
C GLY A 288 65.52 27.43 -0.16
N ALA A 289 64.25 27.86 -0.15
CA ALA A 289 63.75 28.88 0.76
C ALA A 289 63.54 28.29 2.17
N THR A 290 64.62 28.17 2.94
CA THR A 290 64.61 27.55 4.27
C THR A 290 64.06 28.48 5.36
N SER A 291 64.42 29.77 5.34
CA SER A 291 63.97 30.73 6.34
C SER A 291 62.59 31.33 6.03
N SER A 292 61.89 31.81 7.06
CA SER A 292 60.60 32.51 6.89
C SER A 292 60.72 33.79 6.05
N ARG A 293 61.90 34.44 6.04
CA ARG A 293 62.17 35.58 5.18
C ARG A 293 62.17 35.15 3.72
N ASP A 294 62.92 34.11 3.38
CA ASP A 294 63.09 33.66 1.99
C ASP A 294 61.77 33.12 1.43
N LYS A 295 60.99 32.41 2.26
CA LYS A 295 59.63 31.96 1.92
C LYS A 295 58.70 33.12 1.59
N VAL A 296 58.71 34.20 2.39
CA VAL A 296 57.91 35.41 2.11
C VAL A 296 58.37 36.10 0.82
N LEU A 297 59.69 36.22 0.59
CA LEU A 297 60.23 36.88 -0.60
C LEU A 297 59.98 36.08 -1.88
N ALA A 298 60.15 34.76 -1.85
CA ALA A 298 59.83 33.87 -2.97
C ALA A 298 58.34 33.91 -3.34
N LEU A 299 57.43 33.87 -2.36
CA LEU A 299 56.00 34.02 -2.62
C LEU A 299 55.63 35.44 -3.11
N SER A 300 56.32 36.48 -2.63
CA SER A 300 56.13 37.85 -3.12
C SER A 300 56.64 38.02 -4.55
N ALA A 301 57.71 37.32 -4.94
CA ALA A 301 58.22 37.29 -6.32
C ALA A 301 57.28 36.54 -7.27
N GLN A 302 56.55 35.52 -6.77
CA GLN A 302 55.43 34.88 -7.46
C GLN A 302 54.16 35.77 -7.54
N GLY A 303 54.23 37.05 -7.13
CA GLY A 303 53.12 38.00 -7.22
C GLY A 303 52.00 37.82 -6.19
N LYS A 304 52.17 36.97 -5.16
CA LYS A 304 51.13 36.76 -4.13
C LYS A 304 50.97 37.99 -3.23
N LYS A 305 49.72 38.28 -2.84
CA LYS A 305 49.42 39.40 -1.94
C LYS A 305 49.82 39.06 -0.51
N SER A 306 50.16 40.07 0.29
CA SER A 306 50.57 39.90 1.69
C SER A 306 49.53 39.20 2.58
N THR A 307 48.24 39.28 2.25
CA THR A 307 47.16 38.51 2.88
C THR A 307 47.24 37.01 2.62
N ASP A 308 47.68 36.63 1.43
CA ASP A 308 47.63 35.26 0.95
C ASP A 308 48.91 34.54 1.40
N ILE A 309 50.04 35.24 1.37
CA ILE A 309 51.31 34.83 1.98
C ILE A 309 51.14 34.59 3.48
N ALA A 310 50.47 35.52 4.18
CA ALA A 310 50.16 35.40 5.61
C ALA A 310 49.38 34.11 5.92
N LYS A 311 48.31 33.81 5.16
CA LYS A 311 47.54 32.57 5.30
C LYS A 311 48.35 31.32 4.96
N LEU A 312 49.15 31.33 3.88
CA LEU A 312 49.92 30.17 3.43
C LEU A 312 51.02 29.77 4.43
N LEU A 313 51.73 30.76 4.98
CA LEU A 313 52.85 30.55 5.91
C LEU A 313 52.43 30.53 7.39
N ASP A 314 51.15 30.75 7.70
CA ASP A 314 50.62 30.91 9.05
C ASP A 314 51.35 32.01 9.85
N MET A 315 51.44 33.19 9.22
CA MET A 315 52.15 34.37 9.75
C MET A 315 51.21 35.57 9.82
N SER A 316 51.47 36.50 10.75
CA SER A 316 50.71 37.76 10.80
C SER A 316 50.94 38.57 9.51
N ARG A 317 49.87 39.24 9.03
CA ARG A 317 49.92 40.08 7.82
C ARG A 317 50.96 41.20 7.93
N ASP A 318 51.15 41.75 9.13
CA ASP A 318 52.07 42.87 9.34
C ASP A 318 53.52 42.40 9.46
N THR A 319 53.77 41.18 9.96
CA THR A 319 55.08 40.52 9.84
C THR A 319 55.46 40.33 8.36
N VAL A 320 54.52 39.84 7.53
CA VAL A 320 54.74 39.67 6.08
C VAL A 320 55.02 41.01 5.39
N LYS A 321 54.22 42.06 5.66
CA LYS A 321 54.49 43.41 5.12
C LYS A 321 55.85 43.94 5.53
N SER A 322 56.23 43.79 6.81
CA SER A 322 57.50 44.27 7.35
C SER A 322 58.69 43.62 6.64
N ILE A 323 58.61 42.31 6.36
CA ILE A 323 59.64 41.58 5.60
C ILE A 323 59.75 42.13 4.16
N ILE A 324 58.62 42.28 3.45
CA ILE A 324 58.58 42.76 2.05
C ILE A 324 59.03 44.23 1.95
N TYR A 325 58.74 45.06 2.94
CA TYR A 325 59.19 46.45 2.99
C TYR A 325 60.70 46.53 3.20
N ARG A 326 61.22 45.82 4.22
CA ARG A 326 62.65 45.81 4.56
C ARG A 326 63.56 45.21 3.47
N SER A 327 63.01 44.44 2.53
CA SER A 327 63.74 43.95 1.36
C SER A 327 63.77 44.92 0.18
N LYS A 328 62.97 46.00 0.20
CA LYS A 328 62.94 47.06 -0.83
C LYS A 328 63.65 48.35 -0.41
N SER A 329 63.96 48.49 0.88
CA SER A 329 64.71 49.63 1.46
C SER A 329 66.21 49.37 1.59
N ARG A 330 66.75 48.43 0.79
CA ARG A 330 68.17 48.14 0.58
C ARG A 330 68.41 48.08 -0.92
#